data_AF-A0A9R1WYK0-F1
#
_entry.id   AF-A0A9R1WYK0-F1
#
_cell.length_a   1.000
_cell.length_b   1.000
_cell.length_c   1.000
_cell.angle_alpha   90.00
_cell.angle_beta   90.00
_cell.angle_gamma   90.00
#
_symmetry.space_group_name_H-M   'P 1'
#
loop_
_entity.id
_entity.type
_entity.pdbx_description
1 polymer ?
#
loop_
_entity_poly.entity_id
_entity_poly.type
_entity_poly.pdbx_seq_one_letter_code
_entity_poly.pdbx_strand_id
1 'polypeptide(L)'
;MASLVKAILNPQKNWFAALHKKTIANRLRKYVYYDVLMLFCGGIDDKLGLRYDDLYDPMESLDIKEALARLPREIVDARNQRILRAMDLSMKHEYLPKDLEAQQTPFRSYLTDMLALVEREKAEREALGALPLQQRTLP
;
A
#
# COMPACT_ATOMS: atom_id res chain seq x y z
N MET A 1 7.18 -20.31 -16.79
CA MET A 1 7.04 -20.44 -15.33
C MET A 1 5.86 -19.65 -14.72
N ALA A 2 5.22 -18.71 -15.43
CA ALA A 2 4.23 -17.80 -14.83
C ALA A 2 2.83 -18.38 -14.54
N SER A 3 2.36 -19.44 -15.23
CA SER A 3 0.96 -19.89 -15.08
C SER A 3 0.70 -20.65 -13.78
N LEU A 4 1.62 -21.53 -13.37
CA LEU A 4 1.53 -22.30 -12.13
C LEU A 4 1.58 -21.38 -10.91
N VAL A 5 2.54 -20.44 -10.88
CA VAL A 5 2.69 -19.46 -9.79
C VAL A 5 1.45 -18.57 -9.70
N LYS A 6 0.94 -18.07 -10.83
CA LYS A 6 -0.33 -17.32 -10.85
C LYS A 6 -1.48 -18.16 -10.31
N ALA A 7 -1.58 -19.44 -10.67
CA ALA A 7 -2.62 -20.33 -10.15
C ALA A 7 -2.54 -20.51 -8.62
N ILE A 8 -1.33 -20.64 -8.06
CA ILE A 8 -1.10 -20.76 -6.61
C ILE A 8 -1.43 -19.45 -5.88
N LEU A 9 -1.10 -18.29 -6.44
CA LEU A 9 -1.33 -16.98 -5.81
C LEU A 9 -2.75 -16.45 -5.98
N ASN A 10 -3.53 -17.03 -6.90
CA ASN A 10 -4.89 -16.58 -7.18
C ASN A 10 -5.83 -16.90 -6.00
N PRO A 11 -6.44 -15.89 -5.36
CA PRO A 11 -7.32 -16.09 -4.20
C PRO A 11 -8.63 -16.79 -4.53
N GLN A 12 -9.02 -16.87 -5.81
CA GLN A 12 -10.20 -17.62 -6.25
C GLN A 12 -9.92 -19.12 -6.44
N LYS A 13 -8.65 -19.48 -6.68
CA LYS A 13 -8.26 -20.86 -6.99
C LYS A 13 -7.59 -21.57 -5.81
N ASN A 14 -6.97 -20.80 -4.90
CA ASN A 14 -6.28 -21.33 -3.73
C ASN A 14 -6.89 -20.79 -2.44
N TRP A 15 -7.26 -21.69 -1.54
CA TRP A 15 -7.78 -21.38 -0.21
C TRP A 15 -6.79 -20.59 0.65
N PHE A 16 -5.48 -20.91 0.62
CA PHE A 16 -4.49 -20.18 1.41
C PHE A 16 -4.36 -18.73 0.96
N ALA A 17 -4.37 -18.48 -0.34
CA ALA A 17 -4.36 -17.12 -0.89
C ALA A 17 -5.66 -16.37 -0.55
N ALA A 18 -6.81 -17.05 -0.55
CA ALA A 18 -8.08 -16.48 -0.12
C ALA A 18 -8.06 -16.08 1.37
N LEU A 19 -7.54 -16.96 2.23
CA LEU A 19 -7.39 -16.71 3.66
C LEU A 19 -6.47 -15.52 3.91
N HIS A 20 -5.31 -15.49 3.24
CA HIS A 20 -4.36 -14.39 3.32
C HIS A 20 -5.00 -13.05 2.90
N LYS A 21 -5.70 -13.02 1.76
CA LYS A 21 -6.43 -11.83 1.30
C LYS A 21 -7.49 -11.37 2.31
N LYS A 22 -8.24 -12.31 2.90
CA LYS A 22 -9.24 -12.01 3.93
C LYS A 22 -8.60 -11.44 5.20
N THR A 23 -7.48 -12.00 5.64
CA THR A 23 -6.73 -11.50 6.81
C THR A 23 -6.22 -10.09 6.57
N ILE A 24 -5.64 -9.80 5.39
CA ILE A 24 -5.21 -8.43 5.03
C ILE A 24 -6.42 -7.49 4.99
N ALA A 25 -7.51 -7.88 4.33
CA ALA A 25 -8.73 -7.06 4.26
C ALA A 25 -9.29 -6.73 5.65
N ASN A 26 -9.19 -7.67 6.59
CA ASN A 26 -9.65 -7.47 7.96
C ASN A 26 -8.69 -6.61 8.76
N ARG A 27 -7.37 -6.74 8.56
CA ARG A 27 -6.36 -5.87 9.20
C ARG A 27 -6.51 -4.42 8.76
N LEU A 28 -6.63 -4.19 7.45
CA LEU A 28 -6.85 -2.86 6.88
C LEU A 28 -8.16 -2.20 7.36
N ARG A 29 -9.17 -3.01 7.71
CA ARG A 29 -10.47 -2.52 8.17
C ARG A 29 -10.60 -2.39 9.69
N LYS A 30 -10.04 -3.31 10.48
CA LYS A 30 -10.65 -3.64 11.77
C LYS A 30 -9.75 -3.81 13.00
N TYR A 31 -8.41 -3.87 12.95
CA TYR A 31 -7.71 -4.57 14.05
C TYR A 31 -6.45 -3.96 14.65
N VAL A 32 -6.52 -3.38 15.86
CA VAL A 32 -5.43 -3.14 16.84
C VAL A 32 -5.81 -3.83 18.16
N TYR A 33 -5.56 -5.14 18.35
CA TYR A 33 -5.68 -5.71 19.70
C TYR A 33 -4.31 -6.08 20.25
N TYR A 34 -4.01 -5.50 21.41
CA TYR A 34 -2.85 -5.78 22.24
C TYR A 34 -2.91 -7.21 22.76
N ASP A 35 -1.82 -7.96 22.61
CA ASP A 35 -1.33 -8.86 23.66
C ASP A 35 0.17 -9.19 23.48
N VAL A 36 0.98 -8.56 24.34
CA VAL A 36 2.28 -8.98 24.91
C VAL A 36 3.57 -9.03 24.06
N LEU A 37 3.59 -8.70 22.76
CA LEU A 37 4.89 -8.58 22.03
C LEU A 37 4.98 -7.39 21.06
N MET A 38 4.56 -6.21 21.51
CA MET A 38 4.80 -4.93 20.84
C MET A 38 5.92 -4.16 21.57
N LEU A 39 7.13 -4.71 21.61
CA LEU A 39 8.28 -4.00 22.19
C LEU A 39 9.44 -3.75 21.22
N PHE A 40 9.35 -4.12 19.94
CA PHE A 40 10.52 -4.07 19.05
C PHE A 40 10.34 -3.66 17.58
N CYS A 41 9.16 -3.27 17.10
CA CYS A 41 9.04 -2.87 15.68
C CYS A 41 8.23 -1.59 15.50
N GLY A 42 8.95 -0.51 15.18
CA GLY A 42 8.39 0.72 14.62
C GLY A 42 7.88 0.49 13.20
N GLY A 43 6.69 -0.10 13.09
CA GLY A 43 5.90 -0.14 11.86
C GLY A 43 4.60 0.60 12.11
N ILE A 44 4.25 1.53 11.24
CA ILE A 44 2.97 2.23 11.25
C ILE A 44 1.87 1.16 11.15
N ASP A 45 1.15 0.96 12.24
CA ASP A 45 0.09 -0.03 12.38
C ASP A 45 -1.02 0.16 11.31
N ASP A 46 -1.12 -0.77 10.35
CA ASP A 46 -1.98 -0.80 9.13
C ASP A 46 -3.53 -0.71 9.32
N LYS A 47 -4.06 -0.07 10.36
CA LYS A 47 -5.28 -0.60 11.01
C LYS A 47 -6.54 0.26 10.98
N LEU A 48 -6.64 1.29 10.12
CA LEU A 48 -7.60 2.40 10.34
C LEU A 48 -8.28 2.95 9.07
N GLY A 49 -8.60 2.08 8.12
CA GLY A 49 -9.30 2.44 6.87
C GLY A 49 -8.37 3.00 5.80
N LEU A 50 -7.18 2.43 5.69
CA LEU A 50 -6.27 2.64 4.57
C LEU A 50 -6.64 1.75 3.39
N ARG A 51 -6.21 2.17 2.20
CA ARG A 51 -6.13 1.29 1.03
C ARG A 51 -4.76 0.62 0.99
N TYR A 52 -4.66 -0.52 0.33
CA TYR A 52 -3.40 -1.25 0.20
C TYR A 52 -2.28 -0.39 -0.40
N ASP A 53 -2.61 0.45 -1.38
CA ASP A 53 -1.66 1.36 -2.03
C ASP A 53 -1.14 2.48 -1.11
N ASP A 54 -1.81 2.76 0.01
CA ASP A 54 -1.40 3.80 0.95
C ASP A 54 -0.21 3.35 1.81
N LEU A 55 0.07 2.04 1.89
CA LEU A 55 1.21 1.48 2.63
C LEU A 55 2.54 1.71 1.92
N TYR A 56 2.52 2.03 0.63
CA TYR A 56 3.73 2.26 -0.14
C TYR A 56 4.42 3.57 0.24
N ASP A 57 5.62 3.48 0.82
CA ASP A 57 6.39 4.64 1.26
C ASP A 57 7.14 5.30 0.08
N PRO A 58 6.92 6.59 -0.21
CA PRO A 58 7.66 7.32 -1.24
C PRO A 58 9.15 7.52 -0.91
N MET A 59 9.59 7.37 0.35
CA MET A 59 11.01 7.46 0.69
C MET A 59 11.73 6.15 0.37
N GLU A 60 11.06 5.02 0.57
CA GLU A 60 11.61 3.69 0.33
C GLU A 60 11.74 3.38 -1.16
N SER A 61 10.98 4.03 -2.05
CA SER A 61 11.02 3.78 -3.50
C SER A 61 10.84 5.06 -4.31
N LEU A 62 11.83 5.39 -5.14
CA LEU A 62 11.81 6.60 -5.96
C LEU A 62 10.70 6.54 -7.02
N ASP A 63 10.44 5.34 -7.54
CA ASP A 63 9.41 5.11 -8.55
C ASP A 63 8.00 5.41 -7.99
N ILE A 64 7.75 5.13 -6.70
CA ILE A 64 6.49 5.48 -6.02
C ILE A 64 6.39 6.98 -5.81
N LYS A 65 7.47 7.64 -5.41
CA LYS A 65 7.52 9.10 -5.28
C LYS A 65 7.18 9.80 -6.61
N GLU A 66 7.74 9.31 -7.70
CA GLU A 66 7.48 9.82 -9.04
C GLU A 66 6.04 9.55 -9.49
N ALA A 67 5.54 8.32 -9.28
CA ALA A 67 4.16 7.98 -9.60
C ALA A 67 3.14 8.84 -8.83
N LEU A 68 3.39 9.11 -7.55
CA LEU A 68 2.56 10.01 -6.73
C LEU A 68 2.60 11.46 -7.20
N ALA A 69 3.76 11.94 -7.68
CA ALA A 69 3.88 13.30 -8.20
C ALA A 69 3.13 13.51 -9.52
N ARG A 70 2.91 12.45 -10.31
CA ARG A 70 2.17 12.48 -11.59
C ARG A 70 0.66 12.34 -11.41
N LEU A 71 0.20 11.75 -10.31
CA LEU A 71 -1.21 11.55 -10.02
C LEU A 71 -1.96 12.88 -9.79
N PRO A 72 -3.27 12.94 -10.09
CA PRO A 72 -4.07 14.13 -9.84
C PRO A 72 -4.14 14.42 -8.34
N ARG A 73 -4.16 15.71 -8.01
CA ARG A 73 -4.02 16.18 -6.63
C ARG A 73 -5.12 15.66 -5.71
N GLU A 74 -6.34 15.51 -6.20
CA GLU A 74 -7.49 15.03 -5.44
C GLU A 74 -7.26 13.61 -4.89
N ILE A 75 -6.59 12.75 -5.66
CA ILE A 75 -6.28 11.38 -5.22
C ILE A 75 -5.20 11.40 -4.13
N VAL A 76 -4.19 12.25 -4.29
CA VAL A 76 -3.09 12.42 -3.33
C VAL A 76 -3.61 13.03 -2.02
N ASP A 77 -4.45 14.05 -2.09
CA ASP A 77 -5.06 14.67 -0.92
C ASP A 77 -5.97 13.67 -0.18
N ALA A 78 -6.76 12.88 -0.91
CA ALA A 78 -7.55 11.81 -0.31
C ALA A 78 -6.69 10.72 0.35
N ARG A 79 -5.52 10.38 -0.22
CA ARG A 79 -4.53 9.49 0.40
C ARG A 79 -4.02 10.09 1.70
N ASN A 80 -3.60 11.35 1.69
CA ASN A 80 -3.05 12.03 2.86
C ASN A 80 -4.10 12.13 3.98
N GLN A 81 -5.37 12.39 3.66
CA GLN A 81 -6.46 12.36 4.64
C GLN A 81 -6.65 10.99 5.29
N ARG A 82 -6.55 9.89 4.53
CA ARG A 82 -6.64 8.53 5.09
C ARG A 82 -5.48 8.24 6.03
N ILE A 83 -4.26 8.62 5.65
CA ILE A 83 -3.07 8.44 6.47
C ILE A 83 -3.16 9.27 7.77
N LEU A 84 -3.55 10.53 7.69
CA LEU A 84 -3.73 11.40 8.87
C LEU A 84 -4.80 10.85 9.83
N ARG A 85 -5.94 10.41 9.29
CA ARG A 85 -7.00 9.77 10.09
C ARG A 85 -6.48 8.51 10.80
N ALA A 86 -5.70 7.71 10.09
CA ALA A 86 -5.10 6.52 10.68
C ALA A 86 -4.05 6.85 11.73
N MET A 87 -3.27 7.91 11.54
CA MET A 87 -2.33 8.35 12.56
C MET A 87 -3.06 8.83 13.82
N ASP A 88 -4.14 9.59 13.67
CA ASP A 88 -4.97 10.08 14.78
C ASP A 88 -5.63 8.93 15.58
N LEU A 89 -6.28 7.99 14.89
CA LEU A 89 -6.92 6.85 15.53
C LEU A 89 -5.89 5.89 16.17
N SER A 90 -4.69 5.76 15.57
CA SER A 90 -3.59 4.96 16.13
C SER A 90 -3.10 5.56 17.43
N MET A 91 -2.90 6.88 17.46
CA MET A 91 -2.51 7.63 18.65
C MET A 91 -3.54 7.51 19.78
N LYS A 92 -4.84 7.45 19.45
CA LYS A 92 -5.93 7.28 20.42
C LYS A 92 -6.15 5.84 20.86
N HIS A 93 -5.54 4.87 20.19
CA HIS A 93 -5.85 3.45 20.32
C HIS A 93 -7.34 3.14 20.13
N GLU A 94 -7.97 3.87 19.20
CA GLU A 94 -9.39 3.73 18.86
C GLU A 94 -9.56 3.18 17.45
N TYR A 95 -10.74 2.62 17.20
CA TYR A 95 -11.11 2.05 15.91
C TYR A 95 -11.98 2.98 15.09
N LEU A 96 -11.95 2.79 13.78
CA LEU A 96 -12.92 3.43 12.89
C LEU A 96 -14.34 2.92 13.24
N PRO A 97 -15.36 3.78 13.34
CA PRO A 97 -16.72 3.35 13.64
C PRO A 97 -17.26 2.40 12.56
N LYS A 98 -18.11 1.46 12.96
CA LYS A 98 -18.61 0.35 12.10
C LYS A 98 -19.26 0.84 10.80
N ASP A 99 -19.94 1.98 10.83
CA ASP A 99 -20.61 2.55 9.66
C ASP A 99 -19.60 3.01 8.59
N LEU A 100 -18.47 3.58 9.03
CA LEU A 100 -17.38 3.99 8.14
C LEU A 100 -16.50 2.80 7.74
N GLU A 101 -16.37 1.78 8.60
CA GLU A 101 -15.68 0.52 8.30
C GLU A 101 -16.34 -0.20 7.10
N ALA A 102 -17.68 -0.26 7.09
CA ALA A 102 -18.44 -0.90 6.02
C ALA A 102 -18.25 -0.21 4.65
N GLN A 103 -17.97 1.10 4.66
CA GLN A 103 -17.73 1.91 3.46
C GLN A 103 -16.29 1.79 2.92
N GLN A 104 -15.37 1.15 3.65
CA GLN A 104 -13.98 1.05 3.23
C GLN A 104 -13.79 0.09 2.05
N THR A 105 -12.98 0.50 1.08
CA THR A 105 -12.61 -0.29 -0.10
C THR A 105 -11.09 -0.54 -0.13
N PRO A 106 -10.56 -1.52 0.63
CA PRO A 106 -9.11 -1.65 0.86
C PRO A 106 -8.30 -2.00 -0.40
N PHE A 107 -8.86 -2.78 -1.33
CA PHE A 107 -8.16 -3.23 -2.55
C PHE A 107 -8.49 -2.41 -3.81
N ARG A 108 -9.07 -1.22 -3.67
CA ARG A 108 -9.29 -0.33 -4.82
C ARG A 108 -7.99 0.42 -5.10
N SER A 109 -7.18 -0.11 -6.01
CA SER A 109 -5.91 0.50 -6.38
C SER A 109 -6.10 1.80 -7.16
N TYR A 110 -5.17 2.72 -6.96
CA TYR A 110 -5.04 3.98 -7.70
C TYR A 110 -3.59 4.21 -8.19
N LEU A 111 -2.62 3.42 -7.69
CA LEU A 111 -1.21 3.62 -7.96
C LEU A 111 -0.65 2.64 -9.01
N THR A 112 -1.25 1.45 -9.15
CA THR A 112 -0.74 0.35 -9.99
C THR A 112 -0.45 0.76 -11.43
N ASP A 113 -1.36 1.49 -12.07
CA ASP A 113 -1.23 1.87 -13.48
C ASP A 113 -0.10 2.89 -13.70
N MET A 114 0.06 3.83 -12.76
CA MET A 114 1.12 4.83 -12.81
C MET A 114 2.49 4.24 -12.50
N LEU A 115 2.56 3.28 -11.58
CA LEU A 115 3.79 2.53 -11.32
C LEU A 115 4.25 1.74 -12.54
N ALA A 116 3.34 0.99 -13.18
CA ALA A 116 3.67 0.22 -14.37
C ALA A 116 4.18 1.11 -15.53
N LEU A 117 3.67 2.35 -15.64
CA LEU A 117 4.13 3.33 -16.61
C LEU A 117 5.55 3.83 -16.28
N VAL A 118 5.82 4.22 -15.03
CA VAL A 118 7.13 4.69 -14.60
C VAL A 118 8.19 3.59 -14.76
N GLU A 119 7.88 2.35 -14.35
CA GLU A 119 8.78 1.21 -14.52
C GLU A 119 9.10 0.93 -15.99
N ARG A 120 8.10 1.05 -16.87
CA ARG A 120 8.30 0.88 -18.32
C ARG A 120 9.20 1.96 -18.91
N GLU A 121 8.99 3.23 -18.56
CA GLU A 121 9.84 4.34 -19.02
C GLU A 121 11.28 4.19 -18.54
N LYS A 122 11.46 3.75 -17.29
CA LYS A 122 12.77 3.48 -16.70
C LYS A 122 13.49 2.33 -17.41
N ALA A 123 12.79 1.23 -17.68
CA ALA A 123 13.34 0.09 -18.39
C ALA A 123 13.71 0.43 -19.85
N GLU A 124 12.90 1.23 -20.54
CA GLU A 124 13.21 1.72 -21.88
C GLU A 124 14.47 2.59 -21.87
N ARG A 125 14.58 3.50 -20.91
CA ARG A 125 15.73 4.38 -20.75
C ARG A 125 17.02 3.61 -20.45
N GLU A 126 16.94 2.60 -19.58
CA GLU A 126 18.06 1.72 -19.26
C GLU A 126 18.49 0.90 -20.48
N ALA A 127 17.54 0.38 -21.26
CA ALA A 127 17.83 -0.33 -22.51
C ALA A 127 18.53 0.55 -23.56
N LEU A 128 18.27 1.86 -23.55
CA LEU A 128 18.96 2.86 -24.39
C LEU A 128 20.33 3.28 -23.82
N GLY A 129 20.73 2.77 -22.65
CA GLY A 129 22.01 3.07 -22.01
C GLY A 129 22.10 4.47 -21.38
N ALA A 130 20.97 5.13 -21.14
CA ALA A 130 20.94 6.45 -20.54
C ALA A 130 21.01 6.39 -19.00
N LEU A 131 21.55 7.46 -18.39
CA LEU A 131 21.65 7.58 -16.94
C LEU A 131 20.27 7.67 -16.27
N PRO A 132 20.11 7.15 -15.03
CA PRO A 132 18.85 7.23 -14.29
C PRO A 132 18.48 8.67 -13.96
N LEU A 133 17.17 8.98 -13.98
CA LEU A 133 16.65 10.34 -13.72
C LEU A 133 16.80 10.77 -12.25
N GLN A 134 16.53 9.84 -11.33
CA GLN A 134 16.62 10.07 -9.90
C GLN A 134 17.44 8.96 -9.27
N GLN A 135 18.34 9.33 -8.36
CA GLN A 135 19.17 8.42 -7.58
C GLN A 135 18.93 8.69 -6.10
N ARG A 136 19.01 7.63 -5.28
CA ARG A 136 19.01 7.80 -3.83
C ARG A 136 20.28 8.49 -3.40
N THR A 137 20.15 9.43 -2.47
CA THR A 137 21.29 9.93 -1.72
C THR A 137 21.84 8.81 -0.84
N LEU A 138 23.16 8.68 -0.80
CA LEU A 138 23.81 7.81 0.18
C LEU A 138 23.69 8.49 1.56
N PRO A 139 23.22 7.79 2.60
CA PRO A 139 23.10 8.33 3.95
C PRO A 139 24.46 8.64 4.58
#